data_AF-A0A6G0YR19-F1
#
_entry.id   AF-A0A6G0YR19-F1
#
_cell.length_a   1.000
_cell.length_b   1.000
_cell.length_c   1.000
_cell.angle_alpha   90.00
_cell.angle_beta   90.00
_cell.angle_gamma   90.00
#
_symmetry.space_group_name_H-M   'P 1'
#
loop_
_entity.id
_entity.type
_entity.pdbx_description
1 polymer ?
#
loop_
_entity_poly.entity_id
_entity_poly.type
_entity_poly.pdbx_seq_one_letter_code
_entity_poly.pdbx_strand_id
1 'polypeptide(L)'
;MRAVYYHVGNPPRLDCGPREMYTSLYRYINTLDTNVTGLSLFSDTCGGQNRNKNVAAILMFIVQTSNHIKVIEQKFLESGHSMMECDSMHSSIEKAKKYTSVYTINDWLNIFKYARSSRHRSNAQPYEVIELEYNEFYDLATLSNAYLQNTGINTSGEKVNWLKIKTLRYDKDYPNHLLYRYDYTDEFCKINIKLVKRRSTARTEFIPKEADQLKKAYTSMLSISKAKYNDLQKLCKKNVIPSQYHAWYASLPCTTRVLDLNLTLESDSDETSE
;
A
#
# COMPACT_ATOMS: atom_id res chain seq x y z
N MET A 1 2.70 15.76 -11.08
CA MET A 1 2.49 14.99 -9.84
C MET A 1 1.10 14.37 -9.90
N ARG A 2 1.05 13.07 -10.22
CA ARG A 2 -0.19 12.28 -10.28
C ARG A 2 -0.38 11.65 -8.91
N ALA A 3 -1.32 12.16 -8.15
CA ALA A 3 -1.88 11.39 -7.05
C ALA A 3 -2.76 10.33 -7.69
N VAL A 4 -2.65 9.07 -7.28
CA VAL A 4 -3.57 8.03 -7.70
C VAL A 4 -4.29 7.53 -6.47
N TYR A 5 -5.57 7.87 -6.36
CA TYR A 5 -6.43 7.34 -5.31
C TYR A 5 -7.07 6.04 -5.79
N TYR A 6 -7.06 5.02 -4.92
CA TYR A 6 -7.61 3.71 -5.20
C TYR A 6 -8.76 3.41 -4.26
N HIS A 7 -9.87 2.97 -4.83
CA HIS A 7 -11.05 2.58 -4.08
C HIS A 7 -11.38 1.12 -4.40
N VAL A 8 -11.57 0.31 -3.35
CA VAL A 8 -12.18 -1.03 -3.44
C VAL A 8 -13.68 -0.79 -3.47
N GLY A 9 -14.41 -1.20 -4.53
CA GLY A 9 -15.85 -0.93 -4.79
C GLY A 9 -16.90 -1.32 -3.73
N ASN A 10 -16.54 -1.38 -2.46
CA ASN A 10 -17.36 -1.64 -1.28
C ASN A 10 -17.30 -0.42 -0.35
N PRO A 11 -18.29 -0.21 0.54
CA PRO A 11 -18.16 0.82 1.56
C PRO A 11 -16.83 0.64 2.31
N PRO A 12 -16.05 1.72 2.49
CA PRO A 12 -14.65 1.64 2.86
C PRO A 12 -14.48 0.72 4.07
N ARG A 13 -13.75 -0.38 3.89
CA ARG A 13 -12.96 -0.89 5.00
C ARG A 13 -11.88 0.16 5.18
N LEU A 14 -11.92 0.87 6.32
CA LEU A 14 -10.99 1.94 6.64
C LEU A 14 -9.54 1.44 6.78
N ASP A 15 -9.31 0.14 6.65
CA ASP A 15 -8.01 -0.49 6.63
C ASP A 15 -7.71 -0.99 5.21
N CYS A 16 -7.18 -0.09 4.37
CA CYS A 16 -6.47 -0.48 3.16
C CYS A 16 -5.09 -0.99 3.60
N GLY A 17 -4.90 -2.30 3.57
CA GLY A 17 -3.66 -2.91 4.00
C GLY A 17 -2.50 -2.64 3.02
N PRO A 18 -1.30 -3.14 3.35
CA PRO A 18 -0.13 -3.10 2.45
C PRO A 18 -0.44 -3.68 1.07
N ARG A 19 -1.38 -4.62 1.03
CA ARG A 19 -1.78 -5.33 -0.16
C ARG A 19 -2.38 -4.38 -1.21
N GLU A 20 -3.38 -3.61 -0.81
CA GLU A 20 -4.06 -2.64 -1.66
C GLU A 20 -3.06 -1.59 -2.13
N MET A 21 -2.33 -0.99 -1.17
CA MET A 21 -1.36 0.09 -1.45
C MET A 21 -0.27 -0.32 -2.44
N TYR A 22 0.30 -1.52 -2.32
CA TYR A 22 1.39 -1.94 -3.18
C TYR A 22 0.94 -2.63 -4.47
N THR A 23 -0.30 -3.15 -4.55
CA THR A 23 -0.94 -3.50 -5.84
C THR A 23 -1.08 -2.23 -6.69
N SER A 24 -1.58 -1.18 -6.06
CA SER A 24 -1.69 0.17 -6.60
C SER A 24 -0.35 0.74 -7.05
N LEU A 25 0.67 0.71 -6.19
CA LEU A 25 2.02 1.14 -6.57
C LEU A 25 2.58 0.34 -7.76
N TYR A 26 2.36 -0.99 -7.76
CA TYR A 26 2.77 -1.85 -8.87
C TYR A 26 2.12 -1.43 -10.19
N ARG A 27 0.80 -1.18 -10.21
CA ARG A 27 0.11 -0.67 -11.42
C ARG A 27 0.72 0.65 -11.86
N TYR A 28 0.92 1.60 -10.95
CA TYR A 28 1.52 2.89 -11.28
C TYR A 28 2.91 2.75 -11.89
N ILE A 29 3.79 1.91 -11.31
CA ILE A 29 5.15 1.69 -11.83
C ILE A 29 5.11 1.14 -13.26
N ASN A 30 4.16 0.25 -13.57
CA ASN A 30 3.98 -0.28 -14.92
C ASN A 30 3.45 0.74 -15.95
N THR A 31 2.97 1.91 -15.50
CA THR A 31 2.58 3.03 -16.39
C THR A 31 3.71 4.01 -16.68
N LEU A 32 4.86 3.85 -16.02
CA LEU A 32 6.01 4.74 -16.22
C LEU A 32 6.60 4.55 -17.61
N ASP A 33 7.21 5.62 -18.14
CA ASP A 33 7.94 5.56 -19.40
C ASP A 33 9.07 4.53 -19.32
N THR A 34 9.25 3.75 -20.39
CA THR A 34 10.34 2.79 -20.58
C THR A 34 11.75 3.39 -20.43
N ASN A 35 11.90 4.71 -20.56
CA ASN A 35 13.15 5.41 -20.29
C ASN A 35 13.51 5.49 -18.80
N VAL A 36 12.55 5.26 -17.91
CA VAL A 36 12.77 5.25 -16.46
C VAL A 36 13.41 3.92 -16.06
N THR A 37 14.67 3.96 -15.62
CA THR A 37 15.40 2.75 -15.20
C THR A 37 15.56 2.61 -13.68
N GLY A 38 15.32 3.67 -12.93
CA GLY A 38 15.54 3.71 -11.48
C GLY A 38 14.43 4.48 -10.75
N LEU A 39 14.02 3.98 -9.58
CA LEU A 39 13.02 4.63 -8.74
C LEU A 39 13.57 4.87 -7.33
N SER A 40 13.34 6.07 -6.79
CA SER A 40 13.48 6.37 -5.37
C SER A 40 12.10 6.52 -4.76
N LEU A 41 11.74 5.60 -3.87
CA LEU A 41 10.52 5.62 -3.09
C LEU A 41 10.84 6.16 -1.70
N PHE A 42 9.99 7.07 -1.20
CA PHE A 42 10.08 7.56 0.17
C PHE A 42 8.87 7.04 0.94
N SER A 43 9.11 6.46 2.11
CA SER A 43 8.07 5.85 2.95
C SER A 43 8.26 6.26 4.40
N ASP A 44 7.17 6.31 5.14
CA ASP A 44 7.22 6.32 6.60
C ASP A 44 7.82 5.01 7.15
N THR A 45 8.04 4.96 8.45
CA THR A 45 8.64 3.80 9.13
C THR A 45 7.62 2.75 9.58
N CYS A 46 6.36 2.85 9.15
CA CYS A 46 5.27 1.97 9.60
C CYS A 46 5.55 0.52 9.21
N GLY A 47 5.83 -0.32 10.21
CA GLY A 47 6.12 -1.75 9.99
C GLY A 47 4.93 -2.49 9.38
N GLY A 48 3.71 -2.18 9.83
CA GLY A 48 2.49 -2.77 9.31
C GLY A 48 2.28 -2.50 7.83
N GLN A 49 2.56 -1.27 7.37
CA GLN A 49 2.22 -0.80 6.02
C GLN A 49 3.40 -0.84 5.05
N ASN A 50 4.53 -0.23 5.41
CA ASN A 50 5.61 0.09 4.46
C ASN A 50 6.88 -0.73 4.69
N ARG A 51 7.22 -1.02 5.95
CA ARG A 51 8.48 -1.67 6.33
C ARG A 51 8.24 -3.13 6.73
N ASN A 52 7.86 -3.95 5.76
CA ASN A 52 7.68 -5.39 5.96
C ASN A 52 8.11 -6.21 4.74
N LYS A 53 8.22 -7.53 4.96
CA LYS A 53 8.64 -8.48 3.92
C LYS A 53 7.68 -8.58 2.73
N ASN A 54 6.39 -8.27 2.89
CA ASN A 54 5.42 -8.34 1.79
C ASN A 54 5.66 -7.22 0.79
N VAL A 55 5.93 -6.02 1.30
CA VAL A 55 6.37 -4.87 0.51
C VAL A 55 7.70 -5.16 -0.19
N ALA A 56 8.67 -5.69 0.54
CA ALA A 56 9.96 -6.04 -0.05
C ALA A 56 9.81 -7.09 -1.18
N ALA A 57 8.86 -8.02 -1.04
CA ALA A 57 8.58 -9.03 -2.06
C ALA A 57 8.07 -8.45 -3.37
N ILE A 58 7.08 -7.55 -3.31
CA ILE A 58 6.52 -6.96 -4.52
C ILE A 58 7.50 -5.99 -5.18
N LEU A 59 8.26 -5.20 -4.42
CA LEU A 59 9.30 -4.33 -5.00
C LEU A 59 10.42 -5.12 -5.65
N MET A 60 10.87 -6.23 -5.02
CA MET A 60 11.83 -7.14 -5.65
C MET A 60 11.24 -7.76 -6.92
N PHE A 61 10.00 -8.26 -6.86
CA PHE A 61 9.31 -8.83 -8.03
C PHE A 61 9.30 -7.85 -9.20
N ILE A 62 8.90 -6.60 -8.97
CA ILE A 62 8.86 -5.54 -9.98
C ILE A 62 10.20 -5.36 -10.68
N VAL A 63 11.29 -5.25 -9.91
CA VAL A 63 12.64 -5.06 -10.49
C VAL A 63 13.05 -6.24 -11.35
N GLN A 64 12.71 -7.46 -10.93
CA GLN A 64 13.14 -8.67 -11.64
C GLN A 64 12.29 -8.97 -12.87
N THR A 65 11.00 -8.55 -12.89
CA THR A 65 10.11 -8.78 -14.02
C THR A 65 10.00 -7.61 -14.99
N SER A 66 10.32 -6.39 -14.55
CA SER A 66 10.24 -5.21 -15.42
C SER A 66 11.30 -5.27 -16.52
N ASN A 67 10.93 -4.87 -17.73
CA ASN A 67 11.87 -4.78 -18.86
C ASN A 67 12.83 -3.59 -18.74
N HIS A 68 12.44 -2.52 -18.04
CA HIS A 68 13.20 -1.27 -17.99
C HIS A 68 13.67 -0.87 -16.59
N ILE A 69 12.89 -1.18 -15.54
CA ILE A 69 13.29 -0.86 -14.16
C ILE A 69 14.44 -1.79 -13.74
N LYS A 70 15.60 -1.21 -13.47
CA LYS A 70 16.80 -1.90 -13.00
C LYS A 70 16.99 -1.82 -11.50
N VAL A 71 16.60 -0.69 -10.90
CA VAL A 71 16.81 -0.43 -9.47
C VAL A 71 15.59 0.25 -8.85
N ILE A 72 15.19 -0.21 -7.68
CA ILE A 72 14.30 0.52 -6.78
C ILE A 72 15.02 0.72 -5.45
N GLU A 73 15.03 1.94 -4.95
CA GLU A 73 15.47 2.26 -3.58
C GLU A 73 14.28 2.76 -2.77
N GLN A 74 13.94 2.05 -1.69
CA GLN A 74 12.95 2.48 -0.72
C GLN A 74 13.66 3.09 0.49
N LYS A 75 13.46 4.39 0.70
CA LYS A 75 14.06 5.21 1.75
C LYS A 75 13.04 5.48 2.84
N PHE A 76 13.42 5.23 4.09
CA PHE A 76 12.56 5.39 5.24
C PHE A 76 12.91 6.66 6.01
N LEU A 77 11.96 7.58 6.10
CA LEU A 77 12.16 8.88 6.75
C LEU A 77 12.47 8.74 8.25
N GLU A 78 13.20 9.72 8.79
CA GLU A 78 13.44 9.80 10.24
C GLU A 78 12.25 10.43 10.95
N SER A 79 12.05 10.05 12.22
CA SER A 79 11.02 10.67 13.05
C SER A 79 11.29 12.17 13.16
N GLY A 80 10.24 13.00 13.00
CA GLY A 80 10.34 14.47 13.03
C GLY A 80 10.51 15.14 11.67
N HIS A 81 10.73 14.39 10.59
CA HIS A 81 10.79 14.90 9.20
C HIS A 81 9.73 14.26 8.29
N SER A 82 8.57 13.94 8.87
CA SER A 82 7.55 13.06 8.26
C SER A 82 6.52 13.78 7.39
N MET A 83 6.63 15.10 7.14
CA MET A 83 5.64 15.84 6.35
C MET A 83 5.72 15.46 4.87
N MET A 84 5.05 14.37 4.51
CA MET A 84 5.03 13.83 3.16
C MET A 84 3.93 14.50 2.32
N GLU A 85 4.07 14.43 1.00
CA GLU A 85 3.02 14.88 0.09
C GLU A 85 1.68 14.15 0.33
N CYS A 86 1.77 12.90 0.82
CA CYS A 86 0.62 12.12 1.26
C CYS A 86 -0.17 12.83 2.38
N ASP A 87 0.50 13.41 3.37
CA ASP A 87 -0.17 14.12 4.47
C ASP A 87 -0.84 15.40 3.99
N SER A 88 -0.18 16.12 3.07
CA SER A 88 -0.76 17.30 2.42
C SER A 88 -2.02 16.94 1.63
N MET A 89 -2.01 15.81 0.93
CA MET A 89 -3.17 15.28 0.21
C MET A 89 -4.28 14.87 1.16
N HIS A 90 -3.96 14.12 2.22
CA HIS A 90 -4.93 13.70 3.23
C HIS A 90 -5.62 14.91 3.86
N SER A 91 -4.84 15.91 4.30
CA SER A 91 -5.37 17.17 4.83
C SER A 91 -6.28 17.90 3.83
N SER A 92 -5.96 17.88 2.53
CA SER A 92 -6.78 18.49 1.49
C SER A 92 -8.11 17.76 1.30
N ILE A 93 -8.07 16.42 1.32
CA ILE A 93 -9.25 15.55 1.21
C ILE A 93 -10.16 15.73 2.43
N GLU A 94 -9.61 15.75 3.64
CA GLU A 94 -10.39 15.96 4.86
C GLU A 94 -11.08 17.32 4.86
N LYS A 95 -10.38 18.37 4.42
CA LYS A 95 -10.96 19.72 4.27
C LYS A 95 -12.11 19.73 3.27
N ALA A 96 -11.97 19.07 2.12
CA ALA A 96 -13.03 18.97 1.13
C ALA A 96 -14.23 18.16 1.63
N LYS A 97 -13.96 17.06 2.35
CA LYS A 97 -14.99 16.22 2.99
C LYS A 97 -15.74 16.95 4.10
N LYS A 98 -15.10 17.86 4.84
CA LYS A 98 -15.72 18.55 6.00
C LYS A 98 -17.05 19.23 5.69
N TYR A 99 -17.23 19.71 4.46
CA TYR A 99 -18.42 20.45 4.03
C TYR A 99 -19.26 19.69 2.99
N THR A 100 -18.96 18.41 2.77
CA THR A 100 -19.61 17.58 1.75
C THR A 100 -20.30 16.40 2.42
N SER A 101 -21.62 16.29 2.25
CA SER A 101 -22.35 15.09 2.65
C SER A 101 -21.94 13.92 1.75
N VAL A 102 -21.64 12.78 2.35
CA VAL A 102 -21.18 11.57 1.65
C VAL A 102 -22.16 10.45 1.88
N TYR A 103 -22.77 9.97 0.80
CA TYR A 103 -23.77 8.90 0.83
C TYR A 103 -23.40 7.70 -0.04
N THR A 104 -22.47 7.87 -0.96
CA THR A 104 -22.04 6.83 -1.89
C THR A 104 -20.53 6.85 -2.08
N ILE A 105 -20.03 5.81 -2.74
CA ILE A 105 -18.65 5.74 -3.20
C ILE A 105 -18.35 6.85 -4.21
N ASN A 106 -19.30 7.15 -5.11
CA ASN A 106 -19.12 8.19 -6.13
C ASN A 106 -18.90 9.57 -5.51
N ASP A 107 -19.51 9.84 -4.35
CA ASP A 107 -19.27 11.08 -3.60
C ASP A 107 -17.81 11.16 -3.14
N TRP A 108 -17.25 10.05 -2.64
CA TRP A 108 -15.82 9.96 -2.30
C TRP A 108 -14.92 10.18 -3.51
N LEU A 109 -15.23 9.55 -4.65
CA LEU A 109 -14.46 9.75 -5.89
C LEU A 109 -14.44 11.22 -6.31
N ASN A 110 -15.57 11.92 -6.18
CA ASN A 110 -15.66 13.35 -6.46
C ASN A 110 -14.85 14.18 -5.46
N ILE A 111 -14.96 13.87 -4.15
CA ILE A 111 -14.15 14.52 -3.12
C ILE A 111 -12.66 14.37 -3.43
N PHE A 112 -12.19 13.17 -3.77
CA PHE A 112 -10.79 12.95 -4.09
C PHE A 112 -10.38 13.74 -5.32
N LYS A 113 -11.15 13.73 -6.41
CA LYS A 113 -10.81 14.50 -7.62
C LYS A 113 -10.66 16.00 -7.32
N TYR A 114 -11.59 16.57 -6.54
CA TYR A 114 -11.68 18.01 -6.33
C TYR A 114 -11.06 18.52 -5.01
N ALA A 115 -10.47 17.63 -4.19
CA ALA A 115 -9.85 18.01 -2.92
C ALA A 115 -8.71 19.02 -3.08
N ARG A 116 -8.00 18.98 -4.21
CA ARG A 116 -6.90 19.89 -4.48
C ARG A 116 -7.43 21.26 -4.91
N SER A 117 -7.38 22.24 -4.00
CA SER A 117 -7.83 23.60 -4.28
C SER A 117 -6.92 24.31 -5.30
N SER A 118 -7.52 24.81 -6.39
CA SER A 118 -6.88 25.74 -7.34
C SER A 118 -6.89 27.20 -6.87
N ARG A 119 -7.69 27.52 -5.83
CA ARG A 119 -7.97 28.90 -5.38
C ARG A 119 -6.72 29.70 -4.98
N HIS A 120 -5.68 29.02 -4.53
CA HIS A 120 -4.40 29.64 -4.14
C HIS A 120 -3.20 29.10 -4.93
N ARG A 121 -3.44 28.30 -5.97
CA ARG A 121 -2.39 27.67 -6.78
C ARG A 121 -2.83 27.66 -8.24
N SER A 122 -2.36 28.64 -9.01
CA SER A 122 -2.68 28.82 -10.43
C SER A 122 -2.40 27.59 -11.30
N ASN A 123 -1.55 26.67 -10.85
CA ASN A 123 -1.16 25.45 -11.58
C ASN A 123 -1.62 24.14 -10.90
N ALA A 124 -2.51 24.18 -9.90
CA ALA A 124 -2.96 22.96 -9.23
C ALA A 124 -4.00 22.21 -10.09
N GLN A 125 -3.58 21.10 -10.68
CA GLN A 125 -4.48 20.17 -11.36
C GLN A 125 -5.20 19.26 -10.35
N PRO A 126 -6.47 18.87 -10.63
CA PRO A 126 -7.20 17.86 -9.87
C PRO A 126 -6.38 16.58 -9.66
N TYR A 127 -6.69 15.83 -8.61
CA TYR A 127 -6.08 14.51 -8.42
C TYR A 127 -6.63 13.52 -9.46
N GLU A 128 -5.76 12.64 -9.94
CA GLU A 128 -6.16 11.51 -10.77
C GLU A 128 -6.70 10.42 -9.85
N VAL A 129 -7.90 9.92 -10.11
CA VAL A 129 -8.54 8.92 -9.25
C VAL A 129 -8.78 7.70 -10.10
N ILE A 130 -8.16 6.59 -9.72
CA ILE A 130 -8.25 5.30 -10.42
C ILE A 130 -8.99 4.33 -9.52
N GLU A 131 -10.20 3.98 -9.93
CA GLU A 131 -10.96 2.96 -9.24
C GLU A 131 -10.36 1.57 -9.47
N LEU A 132 -10.33 0.72 -8.43
CA LEU A 132 -9.92 -0.67 -8.55
C LEU A 132 -11.05 -1.61 -8.17
N GLU A 133 -11.24 -2.63 -8.99
CA GLU A 133 -12.12 -3.71 -8.63
C GLU A 133 -11.43 -4.71 -7.69
N TYR A 134 -12.23 -5.49 -6.95
CA TYR A 134 -11.71 -6.49 -6.01
C TYR A 134 -10.76 -7.49 -6.69
N ASN A 135 -11.00 -7.81 -7.97
CA ASN A 135 -10.23 -8.77 -8.75
C ASN A 135 -8.87 -8.22 -9.22
N GLU A 136 -8.57 -6.93 -8.96
CA GLU A 136 -7.31 -6.31 -9.36
C GLU A 136 -6.22 -6.45 -8.29
N PHE A 137 -6.59 -6.75 -7.04
CA PHE A 137 -5.65 -6.86 -5.93
C PHE A 137 -4.87 -8.17 -5.93
N TYR A 138 -3.58 -8.12 -5.55
CA TYR A 138 -2.67 -9.27 -5.50
C TYR A 138 -2.34 -9.73 -4.08
N ASP A 139 -2.17 -11.02 -3.86
CA ASP A 139 -1.80 -11.57 -2.56
C ASP A 139 -0.29 -11.51 -2.29
N LEU A 140 0.15 -10.42 -1.67
CA LEU A 140 1.55 -10.17 -1.36
C LEU A 140 2.14 -11.14 -0.32
N ALA A 141 1.30 -11.76 0.53
CA ALA A 141 1.76 -12.70 1.55
C ALA A 141 2.20 -14.03 0.91
N THR A 142 1.43 -14.53 -0.06
CA THR A 142 1.81 -15.71 -0.85
C THR A 142 3.12 -15.45 -1.60
N LEU A 143 3.28 -14.26 -2.20
CA LEU A 143 4.50 -13.85 -2.88
C LEU A 143 5.71 -13.83 -1.92
N SER A 144 5.61 -13.16 -0.77
CA SER A 144 6.73 -13.05 0.16
C SER A 144 7.15 -14.40 0.73
N ASN A 145 6.20 -15.27 1.05
CA ASN A 145 6.50 -16.61 1.57
C ASN A 145 7.18 -17.52 0.53
N ALA A 146 6.83 -17.37 -0.75
CA ALA A 146 7.45 -18.14 -1.82
C ALA A 146 8.91 -17.70 -2.07
N TYR A 147 9.17 -16.39 -2.05
CA TYR A 147 10.43 -15.85 -2.56
C TYR A 147 11.38 -15.22 -1.54
N LEU A 148 10.90 -14.65 -0.43
CA LEU A 148 11.71 -14.12 0.67
C LEU A 148 11.64 -15.05 1.89
N GLN A 149 12.39 -16.14 1.78
CA GLN A 149 12.47 -17.16 2.83
C GLN A 149 13.41 -16.76 3.97
N ASN A 150 14.42 -15.95 3.68
CA ASN A 150 15.29 -15.35 4.68
C ASN A 150 15.24 -13.82 4.60
N THR A 151 14.96 -13.20 5.74
CA THR A 151 15.04 -11.75 5.93
C THR A 151 15.72 -11.38 7.25
N GLY A 152 16.13 -12.37 8.04
CA GLY A 152 16.57 -12.16 9.42
C GLY A 152 18.09 -12.17 9.62
N ILE A 153 18.84 -12.70 8.65
CA ILE A 153 20.30 -12.85 8.74
C ILE A 153 20.93 -12.40 7.42
N ASN A 154 21.98 -11.58 7.50
CA ASN A 154 22.72 -11.08 6.33
C ASN A 154 23.75 -12.11 5.82
N THR A 155 24.45 -11.79 4.72
CA THR A 155 25.47 -12.69 4.14
C THR A 155 26.69 -12.91 5.03
N SER A 156 26.92 -12.04 6.03
CA SER A 156 28.00 -12.14 7.02
C SER A 156 27.60 -12.98 8.25
N GLY A 157 26.35 -13.45 8.33
CA GLY A 157 25.83 -14.22 9.47
C GLY A 157 25.29 -13.38 10.62
N GLU A 158 25.15 -12.06 10.43
CA GLU A 158 24.67 -11.14 11.45
C GLU A 158 23.15 -10.97 11.39
N LYS A 159 22.52 -10.72 12.54
CA LYS A 159 21.08 -10.50 12.63
C LYS A 159 20.69 -9.14 12.03
N VAL A 160 19.70 -9.15 11.16
CA VAL A 160 19.16 -7.94 10.52
C VAL A 160 18.04 -7.36 11.39
N ASN A 161 18.15 -6.07 11.74
CA ASN A 161 17.10 -5.34 12.44
C ASN A 161 16.33 -4.46 11.44
N TRP A 162 15.17 -4.95 10.99
CA TRP A 162 14.33 -4.24 10.01
C TRP A 162 13.93 -2.83 10.46
N LEU A 163 13.66 -2.63 11.75
CA LEU A 163 13.23 -1.33 12.29
C LEU A 163 14.32 -0.25 12.19
N LYS A 164 15.59 -0.64 12.09
CA LYS A 164 16.71 0.28 11.92
C LYS A 164 17.06 0.55 10.46
N ILE A 165 16.49 -0.19 9.51
CA ILE A 165 16.81 -0.01 8.09
C ILE A 165 16.34 1.37 7.60
N LYS A 166 17.27 2.15 7.04
CA LYS A 166 17.00 3.46 6.42
C LYS A 166 16.80 3.36 4.92
N THR A 167 17.45 2.41 4.27
CA THR A 167 17.25 2.17 2.83
C THR A 167 17.22 0.69 2.54
N LEU A 168 16.21 0.25 1.79
CA LEU A 168 16.18 -1.03 1.10
C LEU A 168 16.42 -0.78 -0.39
N ARG A 169 17.30 -1.57 -1.01
CA ARG A 169 17.59 -1.51 -2.43
C ARG A 169 17.32 -2.86 -3.07
N TYR A 170 16.55 -2.80 -4.16
CA TYR A 170 16.15 -3.91 -5.01
C TYR A 170 16.84 -3.70 -6.36
N ASP A 171 17.63 -4.67 -6.79
CA ASP A 171 18.54 -4.48 -7.92
C ASP A 171 18.47 -5.69 -8.86
N LYS A 172 18.30 -5.41 -10.16
CA LYS A 172 18.13 -6.43 -11.20
C LYS A 172 19.37 -7.32 -11.34
N ASP A 173 20.55 -6.77 -11.05
CA ASP A 173 21.81 -7.51 -11.09
C ASP A 173 21.99 -8.43 -9.87
N TYR A 174 21.15 -8.27 -8.84
CA TYR A 174 21.21 -9.03 -7.60
C TYR A 174 19.87 -9.74 -7.27
N PRO A 175 19.39 -10.67 -8.12
CA PRO A 175 18.05 -11.27 -8.01
C PRO A 175 17.78 -11.99 -6.68
N ASN A 176 18.81 -12.57 -6.07
CA ASN A 176 18.70 -13.28 -4.79
C ASN A 176 19.12 -12.46 -3.57
N HIS A 177 19.45 -11.17 -3.73
CA HIS A 177 19.91 -10.35 -2.61
C HIS A 177 19.04 -9.12 -2.41
N LEU A 178 18.56 -8.96 -1.18
CA LEU A 178 18.00 -7.70 -0.72
C LEU A 178 19.13 -6.88 -0.13
N LEU A 179 19.41 -5.72 -0.71
CA LEU A 179 20.43 -4.80 -0.21
C LEU A 179 19.82 -3.86 0.82
N TYR A 180 20.52 -3.59 1.91
CA TYR A 180 20.04 -2.67 2.94
C TYR A 180 21.19 -1.91 3.59
N ARG A 181 20.87 -0.78 4.23
CA ARG A 181 21.80 -0.02 5.08
C ARG A 181 21.07 0.65 6.23
N TYR A 182 21.80 0.85 7.33
CA TYR A 182 21.28 1.49 8.55
C TYR A 182 21.51 2.99 8.58
N ASP A 183 22.45 3.50 7.78
CA ASP A 183 22.69 4.93 7.59
C ASP A 183 22.74 5.29 6.11
N TYR A 184 22.47 6.55 5.78
CA TYR A 184 22.37 7.01 4.39
C TYR A 184 23.72 7.14 3.66
N THR A 185 24.82 7.08 4.41
CA THR A 185 26.19 7.20 3.91
C THR A 185 26.90 5.84 3.80
N ASP A 186 26.37 4.84 4.48
CA ASP A 186 27.03 3.53 4.59
C ASP A 186 26.91 2.72 3.30
N GLU A 187 27.86 1.80 3.15
CA GLU A 187 27.79 0.75 2.14
C GLU A 187 26.62 -0.20 2.41
N PHE A 188 26.10 -0.79 1.33
CA PHE A 188 24.99 -1.73 1.44
C PHE A 188 25.44 -3.09 1.97
N CYS A 189 24.83 -3.51 3.08
CA CYS A 189 24.80 -4.91 3.48
C CYS A 189 23.88 -5.71 2.55
N LYS A 190 24.10 -7.02 2.48
CA LYS A 190 23.32 -7.93 1.61
C LYS A 190 22.64 -9.01 2.43
N ILE A 191 21.38 -9.28 2.12
CA ILE A 191 20.61 -10.42 2.65
C ILE A 191 20.39 -11.37 1.50
N ASN A 192 20.88 -12.60 1.58
CA ASN A 192 20.44 -13.64 0.65
C ASN A 192 19.01 -14.04 1.02
N ILE A 193 18.06 -13.78 0.12
CA ILE A 193 16.62 -13.95 0.40
C ILE A 193 16.16 -15.41 0.37
N LYS A 194 17.01 -16.33 -0.11
CA LYS A 194 16.76 -17.77 -0.07
C LYS A 194 17.32 -18.38 1.21
N LEU A 195 16.65 -19.38 1.74
CA LEU A 195 17.24 -20.20 2.80
C LEU A 195 18.40 -21.00 2.22
N VAL A 196 19.59 -20.83 2.77
CA VAL A 196 20.73 -21.71 2.46
C VAL A 196 20.47 -23.06 3.12
N LYS A 197 19.75 -23.95 2.43
CA LYS A 197 19.66 -25.35 2.85
C LYS A 197 21.05 -25.97 2.68
N ARG A 198 21.68 -26.41 3.76
CA ARG A 198 23.04 -27.01 3.83
C ARG A 198 23.28 -28.23 2.89
N ARG A 199 22.32 -28.66 2.06
CA ARG A 199 22.42 -29.85 1.19
C ARG A 199 21.79 -29.71 -0.22
N SER A 200 21.51 -28.50 -0.71
CA SER A 200 20.94 -28.33 -2.06
C SER A 200 21.94 -27.63 -2.99
N THR A 201 22.50 -28.37 -3.94
CA THR A 201 23.38 -27.90 -5.03
C THR A 201 22.63 -27.17 -6.15
N ALA A 202 21.29 -27.08 -6.10
CA ALA A 202 20.52 -26.33 -7.08
C ALA A 202 20.53 -24.82 -6.74
N ARG A 203 21.34 -24.04 -7.47
CA ARG A 203 21.21 -22.58 -7.57
C ARG A 203 19.93 -22.26 -8.35
N THR A 204 18.77 -22.32 -7.71
CA THR A 204 17.55 -21.73 -8.30
C THR A 204 17.57 -20.23 -8.03
N GLU A 205 17.92 -19.47 -9.06
CA GLU A 205 17.78 -18.01 -9.07
C GLU A 205 16.33 -17.60 -8.78
N PHE A 206 16.14 -16.43 -8.17
CA PHE A 206 14.86 -15.72 -8.19
C PHE A 206 14.59 -15.36 -9.65
N ILE A 207 13.96 -16.28 -10.37
CA ILE A 207 13.40 -16.03 -11.68
C ILE A 207 11.90 -16.14 -11.46
N PRO A 208 11.18 -15.01 -11.27
CA PRO A 208 9.75 -15.03 -11.45
C PRO A 208 9.56 -15.45 -12.91
N LYS A 209 8.99 -16.64 -13.14
CA LYS A 209 8.40 -16.92 -14.46
C LYS A 209 7.35 -15.82 -14.70
N GLU A 210 7.25 -15.38 -15.95
CA GLU A 210 6.46 -14.24 -16.43
C GLU A 210 5.16 -13.98 -15.64
N ALA A 211 4.73 -12.73 -15.58
CA ALA A 211 3.66 -12.10 -14.77
C ALA A 211 2.36 -12.87 -14.44
N ASP A 212 2.15 -14.08 -14.97
CA ASP A 212 0.98 -14.96 -14.84
C ASP A 212 0.78 -15.68 -13.49
N GLN A 213 1.49 -15.35 -12.40
CA GLN A 213 1.23 -16.00 -11.09
C GLN A 213 1.19 -15.09 -9.87
N LEU A 214 1.01 -13.77 -10.01
CA LEU A 214 0.54 -13.01 -8.85
C LEU A 214 -0.90 -13.45 -8.54
N LYS A 215 -1.04 -14.30 -7.51
CA LYS A 215 -2.32 -14.79 -7.04
C LYS A 215 -3.22 -13.60 -6.69
N LYS A 216 -4.43 -13.56 -7.22
CA LYS A 216 -5.41 -12.54 -6.85
C LYS A 216 -5.76 -12.69 -5.37
N ALA A 217 -5.83 -11.56 -4.67
CA ALA A 217 -6.18 -11.53 -3.27
C ALA A 217 -7.65 -11.82 -3.01
N TYR A 218 -8.51 -11.40 -3.94
CA TYR A 218 -9.95 -11.53 -3.83
C TYR A 218 -10.52 -12.19 -5.08
N THR A 219 -11.42 -13.15 -4.88
CA THR A 219 -12.15 -13.86 -5.94
C THR A 219 -13.59 -13.35 -6.08
N SER A 220 -14.09 -12.62 -5.09
CA SER A 220 -15.40 -11.99 -5.08
C SER A 220 -15.34 -10.66 -4.33
N MET A 221 -16.40 -9.87 -4.48
CA MET A 221 -16.65 -8.67 -3.68
C MET A 221 -16.52 -8.98 -2.17
N LEU A 222 -15.81 -8.13 -1.44
CA LEU A 222 -15.60 -8.32 0.01
C LEU A 222 -16.87 -8.06 0.82
N SER A 223 -17.38 -9.07 1.51
CA SER A 223 -18.51 -8.87 2.41
C SER A 223 -18.17 -7.92 3.56
N ILE A 224 -19.11 -7.08 3.96
CA ILE A 224 -19.03 -6.30 5.21
C ILE A 224 -19.47 -7.15 6.40
N SER A 225 -19.12 -6.72 7.62
CA SER A 225 -19.63 -7.37 8.83
C SER A 225 -21.15 -7.27 8.88
N LYS A 226 -21.79 -8.22 9.57
CA LYS A 226 -23.24 -8.15 9.79
C LYS A 226 -23.62 -6.93 10.65
N ALA A 227 -22.75 -6.53 11.58
CA ALA A 227 -22.96 -5.35 12.42
C ALA A 227 -23.00 -4.07 11.58
N LYS A 228 -21.96 -3.82 10.77
CA LYS A 228 -21.88 -2.69 9.84
C LYS A 228 -23.05 -2.68 8.85
N TYR A 229 -23.42 -3.83 8.29
CA TYR A 229 -24.60 -3.92 7.42
C TYR A 229 -25.86 -3.46 8.14
N ASN A 230 -26.13 -3.99 9.33
CA ASN A 230 -27.31 -3.61 10.10
C ASN A 230 -27.32 -2.11 10.45
N ASP A 231 -26.17 -1.52 10.76
CA ASP A 231 -26.08 -0.10 11.04
C ASP A 231 -26.34 0.76 9.79
N LEU A 232 -25.80 0.39 8.63
CA LEU A 232 -26.13 1.03 7.35
C LEU A 232 -27.63 0.94 7.03
N GLN A 233 -28.26 -0.21 7.30
CA GLN A 233 -29.71 -0.37 7.14
C GLN A 233 -30.51 0.50 8.12
N LYS A 234 -30.04 0.69 9.36
CA LYS A 234 -30.66 1.64 10.31
C LYS A 234 -30.56 3.07 9.78
N LEU A 235 -29.42 3.47 9.21
CA LEU A 235 -29.24 4.80 8.61
C LEU A 235 -30.18 5.02 7.42
N CYS A 236 -30.40 3.99 6.60
CA CYS A 236 -31.40 4.01 5.52
C CYS A 236 -32.81 4.18 6.09
N LYS A 237 -33.20 3.35 7.07
CA LYS A 237 -34.53 3.42 7.72
C LYS A 237 -34.83 4.77 8.37
N LYS A 238 -33.80 5.42 8.95
CA LYS A 238 -33.90 6.76 9.55
C LYS A 238 -33.88 7.89 8.51
N ASN A 239 -33.79 7.58 7.21
CA ASN A 239 -33.59 8.55 6.12
C ASN A 239 -32.40 9.50 6.32
N VAL A 240 -31.39 9.07 7.09
CA VAL A 240 -30.09 9.76 7.16
C VAL A 240 -29.37 9.60 5.82
N ILE A 241 -29.46 8.39 5.25
CA ILE A 241 -29.09 8.12 3.86
C ILE A 241 -30.35 8.37 3.00
N PRO A 242 -30.27 9.20 1.95
CA PRO A 242 -31.37 9.43 1.03
C PRO A 242 -31.91 8.16 0.36
N SER A 243 -33.22 8.10 0.13
CA SER A 243 -33.92 6.90 -0.34
C SER A 243 -33.44 6.38 -1.70
N GLN A 244 -32.94 7.25 -2.57
CA GLN A 244 -32.38 6.86 -3.85
C GLN A 244 -31.16 5.91 -3.74
N TYR A 245 -30.48 5.88 -2.59
CA TYR A 245 -29.31 5.04 -2.37
C TYR A 245 -29.64 3.75 -1.60
N HIS A 246 -30.86 3.58 -1.09
CA HIS A 246 -31.22 2.43 -0.23
C HIS A 246 -31.05 1.10 -0.96
N ALA A 247 -31.39 1.03 -2.25
CA ALA A 247 -31.26 -0.18 -3.06
C ALA A 247 -29.80 -0.66 -3.12
N TRP A 248 -28.85 0.27 -3.30
CA TRP A 248 -27.43 -0.04 -3.32
C TRP A 248 -26.95 -0.59 -1.96
N TYR A 249 -27.30 0.06 -0.85
CA TYR A 249 -26.96 -0.43 0.49
C TYR A 249 -27.57 -1.79 0.82
N ALA A 250 -28.78 -2.08 0.32
CA ALA A 250 -29.43 -3.38 0.46
C ALA A 250 -28.76 -4.49 -0.36
N SER A 251 -28.09 -4.16 -1.48
CA SER A 251 -27.36 -5.13 -2.30
C SER A 251 -25.98 -5.53 -1.75
N LEU A 252 -25.48 -4.85 -0.70
CA LEU A 252 -24.13 -5.10 -0.19
C LEU A 252 -24.01 -6.50 0.44
N PRO A 253 -23.00 -7.30 0.04
CA PRO A 253 -22.77 -8.61 0.65
C PRO A 253 -22.36 -8.47 2.12
N CYS A 254 -22.89 -9.30 3.01
CA CYS A 254 -22.52 -9.29 4.43
C CYS A 254 -22.27 -10.69 4.98
N THR A 255 -21.45 -10.79 6.03
CA THR A 255 -21.12 -12.06 6.70
C THR A 255 -20.84 -11.85 8.19
N THR A 256 -21.00 -12.90 8.99
CA THR A 256 -20.62 -12.93 10.42
C THR A 256 -19.14 -13.24 10.64
N ARG A 257 -18.43 -13.69 9.60
CA ARG A 257 -17.01 -14.08 9.68
C ARG A 257 -16.04 -12.90 9.67
N VAL A 258 -16.52 -11.71 9.33
CA VAL A 258 -15.72 -10.48 9.27
C VAL A 258 -16.05 -9.66 10.50
N LEU A 259 -15.03 -9.39 11.33
CA LEU A 259 -15.12 -8.47 12.46
C LEU A 259 -14.74 -7.07 11.99
N ASP A 260 -15.44 -6.06 12.48
CA ASP A 260 -15.01 -4.68 12.31
C ASP A 260 -13.87 -4.39 13.30
N LEU A 261 -12.79 -3.79 12.81
CA LEU A 261 -11.77 -3.19 13.67
C LEU A 261 -12.34 -1.88 14.22
N ASN A 262 -12.57 -1.83 15.53
CA ASN A 262 -12.91 -0.57 16.20
C ASN A 262 -11.65 0.30 16.24
N LEU A 263 -11.62 1.35 15.42
CA LEU A 263 -10.62 2.41 15.54
C LEU A 263 -11.02 3.33 16.69
N THR A 264 -10.47 3.12 17.88
CA THR A 264 -10.29 4.22 18.82
C THR A 264 -9.20 5.10 18.24
N LEU A 265 -9.59 6.26 17.70
CA LEU A 265 -8.65 7.36 17.45
C LEU A 265 -8.15 7.82 18.83
N GLU A 266 -7.03 7.27 19.29
CA GLU A 266 -6.28 7.92 20.37
C GLU A 266 -5.77 9.23 19.80
N SER A 267 -6.40 10.32 20.26
CA SER A 267 -5.85 11.65 20.13
C SER A 267 -4.57 11.68 20.95
N ASP A 268 -3.41 11.63 20.30
CA ASP A 268 -2.15 12.02 20.92
C ASP A 268 -2.25 13.51 21.25
N SER A 269 -2.71 13.79 22.46
CA SER A 269 -2.47 15.05 23.14
C SER A 269 -1.02 15.02 23.61
N ASP A 270 -0.13 15.60 22.81
CA ASP A 270 1.17 16.07 23.30
C ASP A 270 0.90 17.19 24.32
N GLU A 271 0.70 16.82 25.58
CA GLU A 271 0.96 17.71 26.69
C GLU A 271 2.48 17.85 26.81
N THR A 272 2.97 18.99 26.31
CA THR A 272 4.23 19.57 26.74
C THR A 272 4.20 19.74 28.26
N SER A 273 5.10 19.06 28.95
CA SER A 273 5.54 19.46 30.29
C SER A 273 7.06 19.57 30.28
N GLU A 274 7.49 20.75 30.71
CA GLU A 274 8.83 21.34 30.86
C GLU A 274 9.97 20.39 31.28
#